data_AF-A0A640Y905-F1
#
_entry.id   AF-A0A640Y905-F1
#
_cell.length_a   1.000
_cell.length_b   1.000
_cell.length_c   1.000
_cell.angle_alpha   90.00
_cell.angle_beta   90.00
_cell.angle_gamma   90.00
#
_symmetry.space_group_name_H-M   'P 1'
#
loop_
_entity.id
_entity.type
_entity.pdbx_description
1 polymer ?
#
loop_
_entity_poly.entity_id
_entity_poly.type
_entity_poly.pdbx_seq_one_letter_code
_entity_poly.pdbx_strand_id
1 'polypeptide(L)'
;MDYVLITLGMVAFIVAVLVLLARAHPGSGADLLDWKPTRDHETELQLEQDDIAQMIAAQNEYRRRRGAGDLTVEDAERMGREDQRVRERGRIDELARLDRELRGDGGSAGGAGGDGGSGRGAGPDDRRS
;
A
#
# COMPACT_ATOMS: atom_id res chain seq x y z
N MET A 1 -10.73 -38.18 25.90
CA MET A 1 -11.28 -36.93 26.47
C MET A 1 -10.22 -36.23 27.32
N ASP A 2 -9.58 -36.93 28.25
CA ASP A 2 -8.61 -36.34 29.21
C ASP A 2 -7.43 -35.62 28.55
N TYR A 3 -6.82 -36.20 27.50
CA TYR A 3 -5.72 -35.57 26.77
C TYR A 3 -6.11 -34.22 26.14
N VAL A 4 -7.34 -34.11 25.64
CA VAL A 4 -7.86 -32.87 25.04
C VAL A 4 -8.04 -31.80 26.12
N LEU A 5 -8.59 -32.18 27.28
CA LEU A 5 -8.76 -31.27 28.41
C LEU A 5 -7.43 -30.78 28.97
N ILE A 6 -6.43 -31.66 29.09
CA ILE A 6 -5.08 -31.30 29.55
C ILE A 6 -4.40 -30.36 28.56
N THR A 7 -4.47 -30.67 27.26
CA THR A 7 -3.83 -29.86 26.23
C THR A 7 -4.49 -28.47 26.14
N LEU A 8 -5.83 -28.42 26.16
CA LEU A 8 -6.58 -27.16 26.13
C LEU A 8 -6.32 -26.34 27.39
N GLY A 9 -6.25 -26.98 28.56
CA GLY A 9 -5.91 -26.34 29.82
C GLY A 9 -4.50 -25.74 29.82
N MET A 10 -3.51 -26.45 29.26
CA MET A 10 -2.15 -25.94 29.14
C MET A 10 -2.07 -24.72 28.22
N VAL A 11 -2.73 -24.76 27.06
CA VAL A 11 -2.79 -23.61 26.15
C VAL A 11 -3.47 -22.42 26.81
N ALA A 12 -4.63 -22.63 27.45
CA ALA A 12 -5.34 -21.58 28.15
C ALA A 12 -4.51 -20.98 29.29
N PHE A 13 -3.75 -21.81 30.02
CA PHE A 13 -2.84 -21.35 31.06
C PHE A 13 -1.71 -20.47 30.50
N ILE A 14 -1.07 -20.88 29.41
CA ILE A 14 -0.01 -20.08 28.76
C ILE A 14 -0.59 -18.72 28.31
N VAL A 15 -1.74 -18.73 27.65
CA VAL A 15 -2.41 -17.49 27.22
C VAL A 15 -2.75 -16.59 28.42
N ALA A 16 -3.27 -17.16 29.51
CA ALA A 16 -3.58 -16.41 30.72
C ALA A 16 -2.33 -15.75 31.33
N VAL A 17 -1.20 -16.46 31.37
CA VAL A 17 0.08 -15.91 31.84
C VAL A 17 0.56 -14.76 30.94
N LEU A 18 0.47 -14.92 29.62
CA LEU A 18 0.84 -13.86 28.67
C LEU A 18 -0.04 -12.61 28.82
N VAL A 19 -1.36 -12.80 29.00
CA VAL A 19 -2.31 -11.70 29.24
C VAL A 19 -2.02 -11.00 30.57
N LEU A 20 -1.70 -11.76 31.63
CA LEU A 20 -1.32 -11.19 32.92
C LEU A 20 -0.02 -10.40 32.83
N LEU A 21 0.99 -10.91 32.13
CA LEU A 21 2.24 -10.19 31.86
C LEU A 21 1.98 -8.89 31.09
N ALA A 22 1.20 -8.94 30.01
CA ALA A 22 0.83 -7.78 29.22
C ALA A 22 0.04 -6.74 30.03
N ARG A 23 -0.82 -7.18 30.94
CA ARG A 23 -1.60 -6.29 31.81
C ARG A 23 -0.78 -5.71 32.96
N ALA A 24 0.13 -6.49 33.54
CA ALA A 24 1.00 -6.05 34.64
C ALA A 24 2.11 -5.12 34.15
N HIS A 25 2.55 -5.28 32.90
CA HIS A 25 3.55 -4.46 32.25
C HIS A 25 2.98 -3.83 30.97
N PRO A 26 2.15 -2.77 31.06
CA PRO A 26 1.56 -2.09 29.90
C PRO A 26 2.57 -1.29 29.04
N GLY A 27 3.88 -1.54 29.18
CA GLY A 27 4.94 -1.01 28.33
C GLY A 27 5.14 -1.84 27.06
N SER A 28 5.77 -1.25 26.05
CA SER A 28 6.11 -1.94 24.79
C SER A 28 6.87 -3.24 25.07
N GLY A 29 6.48 -4.36 24.46
CA GLY A 29 7.17 -5.65 24.61
C GLY A 29 8.67 -5.64 24.28
N ALA A 30 9.16 -4.53 23.72
CA ALA A 30 10.58 -4.21 23.57
C ALA A 30 11.32 -4.04 24.92
N ASP A 31 10.65 -3.52 25.95
CA ASP A 31 11.25 -3.33 27.30
C ASP A 31 11.44 -4.65 28.05
N LEU A 32 10.65 -5.69 27.71
CA LEU A 32 10.76 -7.03 28.33
C LEU A 32 11.96 -7.83 27.81
N LEU A 33 12.47 -7.50 26.61
CA LEU A 33 13.55 -8.24 25.94
C LEU A 33 14.91 -7.53 26.04
N ASP A 34 14.98 -6.37 26.70
CA ASP A 34 16.16 -5.49 26.72
C ASP A 34 16.73 -5.30 25.29
N TRP A 35 15.82 -5.17 24.31
CA TRP A 35 16.20 -4.89 22.92
C TRP A 35 16.64 -3.43 22.86
N LYS A 36 17.89 -3.19 23.24
CA LYS A 36 18.57 -1.92 23.01
C LYS A 36 18.90 -1.88 21.51
N PRO A 37 18.34 -0.94 20.72
CA PRO A 37 18.74 -0.79 19.33
C PRO A 37 20.26 -0.65 19.29
N THR A 38 20.94 -1.48 18.51
CA THR A 38 22.41 -1.50 18.42
C THR A 38 23.00 -0.25 17.78
N ARG A 39 22.17 0.77 17.47
CA ARG A 39 22.54 2.01 16.80
C ARG A 39 21.76 3.18 17.39
N ASP A 40 22.48 4.25 17.74
CA ASP A 40 21.89 5.53 18.12
C ASP A 40 21.18 6.15 16.91
N HIS A 41 19.95 6.63 17.10
CA HIS A 41 19.12 7.21 16.03
C HIS A 41 19.80 8.34 15.25
N GLU A 42 20.64 9.14 15.91
CA GLU A 42 21.38 10.22 15.26
C GLU A 42 22.42 9.70 14.26
N THR A 43 23.05 8.55 14.55
CA THR A 43 24.01 7.91 13.65
C THR A 43 23.32 7.28 12.44
N GLU A 44 22.14 6.69 12.65
CA GLU A 44 21.35 6.11 11.57
C GLU A 44 20.88 7.18 10.58
N LEU A 45 20.44 8.33 11.09
CA LEU A 45 19.97 9.45 10.27
C LEU A 45 21.11 10.08 9.44
N GLN A 46 22.33 10.13 9.98
CA GLN A 46 23.52 10.57 9.22
C GLN A 46 23.87 9.59 8.09
N LEU A 47 23.83 8.29 8.38
CA LEU A 47 24.10 7.25 7.38
C LEU A 47 23.08 7.27 6.23
N GLU A 48 21.80 7.47 6.55
CA GLU A 48 20.76 7.61 5.53
C GLU A 48 20.98 8.84 4.64
N GLN A 49 21.41 9.97 5.21
CA GLN A 49 21.74 11.18 4.44
C GLN A 49 22.92 10.94 3.49
N ASP A 50 23.97 10.25 3.97
CA ASP A 50 25.13 9.91 3.17
C ASP A 50 24.79 8.95 2.02
N ASP A 51 23.91 7.97 2.27
CA ASP A 51 23.43 7.04 1.25
C ASP A 51 22.62 7.77 0.16
N ILE A 52 21.74 8.70 0.55
CA ILE A 52 20.98 9.54 -0.40
C ILE A 52 21.93 10.38 -1.26
N ALA A 53 22.95 10.99 -0.65
CA ALA A 53 23.94 11.79 -1.37
C ALA A 53 24.71 10.94 -2.41
N GLN A 54 25.08 9.71 -2.06
CA GLN A 54 25.73 8.78 -3.00
C GLN A 54 24.82 8.41 -4.18
N MET A 55 23.54 8.14 -3.93
CA MET A 55 22.59 7.84 -5.00
C MET A 55 22.43 9.02 -5.97
N ILE A 56 22.33 10.25 -5.45
CA ILE A 56 22.22 11.47 -6.27
C ILE A 56 23.50 11.68 -7.09
N ALA A 57 24.66 11.49 -6.47
CA ALA A 57 25.95 11.60 -7.17
C ALA A 57 26.05 10.60 -8.33
N ALA A 58 25.62 9.35 -8.13
CA ALA A 58 25.57 8.34 -9.17
C ALA A 58 24.62 8.73 -10.32
N GLN A 59 23.42 9.23 -10.01
CA GLN A 59 22.49 9.70 -11.05
C GLN A 59 23.04 10.88 -11.85
N ASN A 60 23.71 11.83 -11.18
CA ASN A 60 24.31 12.99 -11.83
C ASN A 60 25.44 12.58 -12.78
N GLU A 61 26.24 11.58 -12.41
CA GLU A 61 27.25 11.02 -13.30
C GLU A 61 26.62 10.48 -14.61
N TYR A 62 25.51 9.73 -14.51
CA TYR A 62 24.78 9.27 -15.69
C TYR A 62 24.14 10.42 -16.50
N ARG A 63 23.61 11.45 -15.82
CA ARG A 63 23.00 12.62 -16.48
C ARG A 63 24.03 13.46 -17.22
N ARG A 64 25.20 13.69 -16.61
CA ARG A 64 26.34 14.39 -17.23
C ARG A 64 26.81 13.70 -18.50
N ARG A 65 26.91 12.36 -18.49
CA ARG A 65 27.25 11.56 -19.69
C ARG A 65 26.24 11.72 -20.83
N ARG A 66 24.98 12.03 -20.53
CA ARG A 66 23.93 12.29 -21.52
C ARG A 66 23.74 13.78 -21.83
N GLY A 67 24.54 14.67 -21.26
CA GLY A 67 24.42 16.13 -21.41
C GLY A 67 23.20 16.74 -20.72
N ALA A 68 22.57 16.02 -19.79
CA ALA A 68 21.47 16.53 -18.98
C ALA A 68 22.00 17.26 -17.73
N GLY A 69 21.27 18.25 -17.25
CA GLY A 69 21.62 19.00 -16.04
C GLY A 69 21.64 18.12 -14.78
N ASP A 70 22.46 18.51 -13.81
CA ASP A 70 22.59 17.82 -12.52
C ASP A 70 21.25 17.85 -11.76
N LEU A 71 20.96 16.73 -11.09
CA LEU A 71 19.83 16.58 -10.17
C LEU A 71 20.23 17.06 -8.78
N THR A 72 19.45 17.97 -8.20
CA THR A 72 19.61 18.36 -6.79
C THR A 72 18.71 17.52 -5.87
N VAL A 73 19.01 17.52 -4.57
CA VAL A 73 18.17 16.87 -3.54
C VAL A 73 16.73 17.42 -3.61
N GLU A 74 16.59 18.73 -3.75
CA GLU A 74 15.31 19.42 -3.79
C GLU A 74 14.50 19.07 -5.05
N ASP A 75 15.18 18.82 -6.18
CA ASP A 75 14.55 18.28 -7.39
C ASP A 75 14.05 16.85 -7.20
N ALA A 76 14.85 16.01 -6.54
CA ALA A 76 14.47 14.63 -6.23
C ALA A 76 13.22 14.58 -5.33
N GLU A 77 13.17 15.43 -4.30
CA GLU A 77 12.00 15.55 -3.42
C GLU A 77 10.75 16.07 -4.15
N ARG A 78 10.92 17.02 -5.08
CA ARG A 78 9.81 17.55 -5.88
C ARG A 78 9.23 16.46 -6.78
N MET A 79 10.08 15.72 -7.49
CA MET A 79 9.66 14.61 -8.34
C MET A 79 9.00 13.49 -7.51
N GLY A 80 9.53 13.17 -6.32
CA GLY A 80 8.93 12.19 -5.42
C GLY A 80 7.52 12.58 -4.96
N ARG A 81 7.30 13.86 -4.63
CA ARG A 81 5.98 14.38 -4.28
C ARG A 81 5.00 14.32 -5.45
N GLU A 82 5.47 14.55 -6.66
CA GLU A 82 4.64 14.45 -7.87
C GLU A 82 4.25 12.99 -8.17
N ASP A 83 5.20 12.06 -8.06
CA ASP A 83 4.97 10.63 -8.29
C ASP A 83 3.98 10.04 -7.26
N GLN A 84 4.08 10.46 -6.00
CA GLN A 84 3.11 10.08 -4.96
C GLN A 84 1.69 10.57 -5.27
N ARG A 85 1.54 11.79 -5.78
CA ARG A 85 0.22 12.33 -6.18
C ARG A 85 -0.38 11.55 -7.35
N VAL A 86 0.44 11.09 -8.30
CA VAL A 86 -0.03 10.26 -9.41
C VAL A 86 -0.52 8.90 -8.90
N ARG A 87 0.24 8.26 -8.00
CA ARG A 87 -0.15 6.99 -7.38
C ARG A 87 -1.42 7.11 -6.53
N GLU A 88 -1.56 8.21 -5.80
CA GLU A 88 -2.75 8.50 -5.00
C GLU A 88 -3.99 8.70 -5.87
N ARG A 89 -3.87 9.44 -6.97
CA ARG A 89 -4.96 9.56 -7.96
C ARG A 89 -5.39 8.21 -8.52
N GLY A 90 -4.42 7.38 -8.95
CA GLY A 90 -4.73 6.04 -9.45
C GLY A 90 -5.47 5.16 -8.43
N ARG A 91 -5.07 5.24 -7.15
CA ARG A 91 -5.73 4.54 -6.05
C ARG A 91 -7.16 5.03 -5.82
N ILE A 92 -7.39 6.34 -5.87
CA ILE A 92 -8.72 6.93 -5.71
C ILE A 92 -9.63 6.52 -6.87
N ASP A 93 -9.13 6.52 -8.10
CA ASP A 93 -9.87 6.09 -9.29
C ASP A 93 -10.25 4.60 -9.21
N GLU A 94 -9.33 3.77 -8.73
CA GLU A 94 -9.56 2.34 -8.49
C GLU A 94 -10.64 2.11 -7.41
N LEU A 95 -10.56 2.83 -6.29
CA LEU A 95 -11.58 2.79 -5.23
C LEU A 95 -12.96 3.24 -5.75
N ALA A 96 -13.00 4.29 -6.57
CA ALA A 96 -14.23 4.78 -7.18
C ALA A 96 -14.84 3.77 -8.17
N ARG A 97 -14.00 2.99 -8.86
CA ARG A 97 -14.45 1.89 -9.72
C ARG A 97 -15.07 0.77 -8.91
N LEU A 98 -14.41 0.35 -7.82
CA LEU A 98 -14.90 -0.69 -6.92
C LEU A 98 -16.24 -0.31 -6.26
N ASP A 99 -16.40 0.94 -5.83
CA ASP A 99 -17.68 1.44 -5.27
C ASP A 99 -18.84 1.34 -6.28
N ARG A 100 -18.57 1.66 -7.55
CA ARG A 100 -19.57 1.55 -8.62
C ARG A 100 -19.97 0.10 -8.90
N GLU A 101 -19.00 -0.81 -8.87
CA GLU A 101 -19.22 -2.25 -9.06
C GLU A 101 -20.05 -2.83 -7.92
N LEU A 102 -19.71 -2.51 -6.66
CA LEU A 102 -20.48 -2.91 -5.47
C LEU A 102 -21.91 -2.34 -5.46
N ARG A 103 -22.10 -1.11 -5.93
CA ARG A 103 -23.44 -0.51 -6.09
C ARG A 103 -24.24 -1.13 -7.24
N GLY A 104 -23.58 -1.55 -8.32
CA GLY A 104 -24.20 -2.15 -9.50
C GLY A 104 -24.75 -3.56 -9.22
N ASP A 105 -24.08 -4.34 -8.39
CA ASP A 105 -24.48 -5.72 -8.06
C ASP A 105 -25.64 -5.82 -7.04
N GLY A 106 -26.03 -4.71 -6.41
CA GLY A 106 -27.18 -4.66 -5.49
C GLY A 106 -28.55 -4.44 -6.16
N GLY A 107 -28.61 -4.25 -7.48
CA GLY A 107 -29.80 -3.73 -8.17
C GLY A 107 -30.54 -4.70 -9.11
N SER A 108 -30.04 -5.92 -9.35
CA SER A 108 -30.64 -6.83 -10.33
C SER A 108 -31.39 -8.00 -9.68
N ALA A 109 -32.44 -7.67 -8.93
CA ALA A 109 -33.46 -8.64 -8.52
C ALA A 109 -34.81 -7.94 -8.32
N GLY A 110 -35.46 -7.55 -9.42
CA GLY A 110 -36.88 -7.18 -9.39
C GLY A 110 -37.27 -6.13 -10.42
N GLY A 111 -37.90 -6.56 -11.51
CA GLY A 111 -38.58 -5.63 -12.42
C GLY A 111 -38.71 -6.15 -13.84
N ALA A 112 -39.52 -7.19 -14.01
CA ALA A 112 -40.02 -7.59 -15.32
C ALA A 112 -41.04 -6.56 -15.86
N GLY A 113 -41.07 -6.41 -17.19
CA GLY A 113 -42.07 -5.65 -17.96
C GLY A 113 -41.51 -4.31 -18.45
N GLY A 114 -41.53 -3.94 -19.72
CA GLY A 114 -42.15 -4.46 -20.94
C GLY A 114 -42.13 -3.33 -21.97
N ASP A 115 -42.27 -3.67 -23.26
CA ASP A 115 -42.64 -2.77 -24.37
C ASP A 115 -41.58 -1.70 -24.78
N GLY A 116 -41.27 -1.39 -26.04
CA GLY A 116 -41.76 -1.78 -27.35
C GLY A 116 -41.11 -0.84 -28.39
N GLY A 117 -40.85 -1.36 -29.59
CA GLY A 117 -41.00 -0.60 -30.85
C GLY A 117 -39.94 0.39 -31.34
N SER A 118 -39.45 0.08 -32.56
CA SER A 118 -38.96 0.98 -33.64
C SER A 118 -37.58 1.61 -33.45
N GLY A 119 -36.65 1.61 -34.40
CA GLY A 119 -36.73 1.45 -35.85
C GLY A 119 -35.84 2.53 -36.47
N ARG A 120 -34.73 2.13 -37.11
CA ARG A 120 -33.84 2.85 -38.07
C ARG A 120 -32.58 2.00 -38.14
N GLY A 121 -32.06 1.53 -39.27
CA GLY A 121 -32.20 1.94 -40.66
C GLY A 121 -30.83 1.64 -41.27
N ALA A 122 -30.81 0.86 -42.35
CA ALA A 122 -29.65 0.23 -42.96
C ALA A 122 -28.63 1.21 -43.59
N GLY A 123 -27.40 0.73 -43.79
CA GLY A 123 -26.42 1.35 -44.69
C GLY A 123 -25.00 0.73 -44.59
N PRO A 124 -24.57 -0.12 -45.54
CA PRO A 124 -23.30 -0.87 -45.48
C PRO A 124 -22.15 -0.24 -46.30
N ASP A 125 -20.95 -0.80 -46.10
CA ASP A 125 -19.77 -0.83 -46.97
C ASP A 125 -19.15 0.51 -47.42
N ASP A 126 -17.86 0.70 -47.10
CA ASP A 126 -16.91 0.95 -48.20
C ASP A 126 -15.48 0.52 -47.89
N ARG A 127 -14.87 -0.07 -48.92
CA ARG A 127 -13.59 -0.76 -48.97
C ARG A 127 -12.46 0.20 -49.41
N ARG A 128 -11.22 -0.29 -49.22
CA ARG A 128 -9.99 0.03 -49.98
C ARG A 128 -9.37 1.42 -49.76
N SER A 129 -8.14 1.41 -49.25
CA SER A 129 -6.92 1.79 -49.99
C SER A 129 -5.72 1.16 -49.31
#